data_AF-A0A1H8QG71-F1
#
_entry.id   AF-A0A1H8QG71-F1
#
_cell.length_a   1.000
_cell.length_b   1.000
_cell.length_c   1.000
_cell.angle_alpha   90.00
_cell.angle_beta   90.00
_cell.angle_gamma   90.00
#
_symmetry.space_group_name_H-M   'P 1'
#
loop_
_entity.id
_entity.type
_entity.pdbx_description
1 polymer ?
#
loop_
_entity_poly.entity_id
_entity_poly.type
_entity_poly.pdbx_seq_one_letter_code
_entity_poly.pdbx_strand_id
1 'polypeptide(L)'
;MGYRLIAAASFLLLPASVFAAGYGAAGCGLGSEVMGSKPGASQVFASTTNGTSGNQTFGITSGTSNCGDHGLVKTSKEREVFAKENYTSLVKEMAQGKGENLYTLASLYQCSAASYQEFGSMVQAKFDNLVVSDQTTSAELLSKLEDQLTRHPTLAKSCDIKVSALN
;
A
#
# COMPACT_ATOMS: atom_id res chain seq x y z
N MET A 1 63.50 -1.72 -11.25
CA MET A 1 62.79 -2.90 -10.69
C MET A 1 61.39 -2.43 -10.27
N GLY A 2 60.41 -2.56 -11.17
CA GLY A 2 59.05 -2.04 -10.95
C GLY A 2 58.18 -3.02 -10.18
N TYR A 3 57.56 -2.58 -9.09
CA TYR A 3 56.55 -3.33 -8.35
C TYR A 3 55.26 -3.39 -9.18
N ARG A 4 54.88 -4.58 -9.65
CA ARG A 4 53.57 -4.82 -10.26
C ARG A 4 52.53 -4.93 -9.13
N LEU A 5 51.77 -3.86 -8.92
CA LEU A 5 50.57 -3.87 -8.08
C LEU A 5 49.53 -4.77 -8.76
N ILE A 6 49.29 -5.95 -8.21
CA ILE A 6 48.15 -6.78 -8.58
C ILE A 6 46.92 -6.11 -7.97
N ALA A 7 46.18 -5.36 -8.78
CA ALA A 7 44.92 -4.78 -8.38
C ALA A 7 43.90 -5.91 -8.18
N ALA A 8 43.63 -6.29 -6.93
CA ALA A 8 42.50 -7.13 -6.59
C ALA A 8 41.23 -6.34 -6.93
N ALA A 9 40.53 -6.74 -7.99
CA ALA A 9 39.22 -6.21 -8.32
C ALA A 9 38.23 -6.70 -7.25
N SER A 10 38.12 -5.96 -6.15
CA SER A 10 37.02 -6.10 -5.19
C SER A 10 35.73 -5.76 -5.92
N PHE A 11 34.98 -6.79 -6.32
CA PHE A 11 33.63 -6.64 -6.81
C PHE A 11 32.76 -6.17 -5.63
N LEU A 12 32.66 -4.85 -5.47
CA LEU A 12 31.71 -4.23 -4.54
C LEU A 12 30.31 -4.61 -5.00
N LEU A 13 29.74 -5.65 -4.36
CA LEU A 13 28.31 -5.91 -4.38
C LEU A 13 27.62 -4.71 -3.75
N LEU A 14 27.27 -3.73 -4.56
CA LEU A 14 26.41 -2.62 -4.16
C LEU A 14 25.07 -3.23 -3.71
N PRO A 15 24.64 -3.04 -2.44
CA PRO A 15 23.32 -3.47 -2.03
C PRO A 15 22.30 -2.68 -2.85
N ALA A 16 21.58 -3.37 -3.72
CA ALA A 16 20.41 -2.79 -4.40
C ALA A 16 19.44 -2.36 -3.31
N SER A 17 19.37 -1.05 -3.06
CA SER A 17 18.50 -0.47 -2.06
C SER A 17 17.07 -0.58 -2.60
N VAL A 18 16.37 -1.64 -2.22
CA VAL A 18 14.94 -1.81 -2.55
C VAL A 18 14.17 -0.86 -1.64
N PHE A 19 13.66 0.23 -2.20
CA PHE A 19 12.83 1.20 -1.50
C PHE A 19 11.52 0.55 -0.98
N ALA A 20 11.06 1.01 0.19
CA ALA A 20 10.21 0.27 1.11
C ALA A 20 8.71 0.26 0.76
N ALA A 21 8.12 -0.95 0.76
CA ALA A 21 6.68 -1.20 0.83
C ALA A 21 6.29 -1.52 2.30
N GLY A 22 6.41 -0.54 3.20
CA GLY A 22 5.92 -0.66 4.60
C GLY A 22 6.81 -1.45 5.58
N TYR A 23 7.82 -2.19 5.12
CA TYR A 23 8.69 -3.06 5.95
C TYR A 23 9.99 -2.42 6.48
N GLY A 24 10.22 -1.12 6.25
CA GLY A 24 11.42 -0.42 6.71
C GLY A 24 12.67 -0.65 5.84
N ALA A 25 13.86 -0.32 6.36
CA ALA A 25 15.13 -0.41 5.65
C ALA A 25 15.63 -1.86 5.43
N ALA A 26 15.12 -2.81 6.21
CA ALA A 26 15.49 -4.22 6.17
C ALA A 26 14.95 -4.99 4.95
N GLY A 27 14.08 -4.37 4.13
CA GLY A 27 13.40 -5.04 3.04
C GLY A 27 12.23 -5.92 3.51
N CYS A 28 11.63 -6.69 2.62
CA CYS A 28 10.61 -7.70 2.98
C CYS A 28 11.29 -9.02 3.43
N GLY A 29 10.55 -9.92 4.06
CA GLY A 29 11.06 -11.22 4.50
C GLY A 29 10.74 -11.52 5.97
N LEU A 30 11.10 -12.72 6.42
CA LEU A 30 10.79 -13.22 7.77
C LEU A 30 11.33 -12.32 8.89
N GLY A 31 12.50 -11.71 8.70
CA GLY A 31 13.06 -10.76 9.66
C GLY A 31 12.17 -9.53 9.82
N SER A 32 11.61 -9.03 8.73
CA SER A 32 10.69 -7.89 8.75
C SER A 32 9.29 -8.27 9.24
N GLU A 33 8.87 -9.51 9.02
CA GLU A 33 7.61 -10.05 9.56
C GLU A 33 7.65 -10.22 11.09
N VAL A 34 8.77 -10.72 11.63
CA VAL A 34 8.92 -10.93 13.08
C VAL A 34 9.29 -9.65 13.82
N MET A 35 10.12 -8.78 13.23
CA MET A 35 10.67 -7.59 13.93
C MET A 35 9.99 -6.27 13.53
N GLY A 36 9.21 -6.27 12.44
CA GLY A 36 8.47 -5.11 11.94
C GLY A 36 9.34 -3.99 11.37
N SER A 37 8.71 -2.84 11.12
CA SER A 37 9.31 -1.67 10.44
C SER A 37 9.89 -0.61 11.40
N LYS A 38 10.00 -0.91 12.71
CA LYS A 38 10.53 0.04 13.69
C LYS A 38 11.98 0.41 13.35
N PRO A 39 12.34 1.71 13.31
CA PRO A 39 13.69 2.16 13.01
C PRO A 39 14.68 1.79 14.12
N GLY A 40 15.96 1.67 13.78
CA GLY A 40 17.04 1.40 14.73
C GLY A 40 17.56 -0.05 14.63
N ALA A 41 18.11 -0.56 15.73
CA ALA A 41 18.81 -1.85 15.76
C ALA A 41 17.95 -3.03 15.27
N SER A 42 16.63 -2.98 15.46
CA SER A 42 15.69 -3.98 14.94
C SER A 42 15.78 -4.14 13.42
N GLN A 43 16.05 -3.07 12.67
CA GLN A 43 16.24 -3.14 11.21
C GLN A 43 17.52 -3.91 10.83
N VAL A 44 18.57 -3.81 11.65
CA VAL A 44 19.82 -4.56 11.40
C VAL A 44 19.55 -6.05 11.57
N PHE A 45 18.91 -6.46 12.66
CA PHE A 45 18.55 -7.86 12.89
C PHE A 45 17.57 -8.38 11.84
N ALA A 46 16.55 -7.60 11.48
CA ALA A 46 15.63 -7.94 10.42
C ALA A 46 16.37 -8.16 9.08
N SER A 47 17.32 -7.27 8.74
CA SER A 47 18.12 -7.40 7.52
C SER A 47 19.02 -8.63 7.53
N THR A 48 19.63 -8.98 8.67
CA THR A 48 20.43 -10.21 8.81
C THR A 48 19.56 -11.44 8.68
N THR A 49 18.38 -11.47 9.32
CA THR A 49 17.45 -12.60 9.23
C THR A 49 16.88 -12.74 7.81
N ASN A 50 16.59 -11.63 7.13
CA ASN A 50 16.16 -11.62 5.73
C ASN A 50 17.25 -12.16 4.79
N GLY A 51 18.51 -11.74 5.00
CA GLY A 51 19.65 -12.18 4.21
C GLY A 51 20.12 -13.61 4.50
N THR A 52 19.70 -14.20 5.62
CA THR A 52 20.09 -15.57 5.99
C THR A 52 19.39 -16.58 5.08
N SER A 53 20.16 -17.55 4.57
CA SER A 53 19.66 -18.66 3.74
C SER A 53 18.91 -18.25 2.48
N GLY A 54 19.15 -17.03 1.96
CA GLY A 54 18.45 -16.53 0.77
C GLY A 54 16.93 -16.38 0.95
N ASN A 55 16.46 -16.33 2.20
CA ASN A 55 15.04 -16.31 2.54
C ASN A 55 14.31 -15.10 1.93
N GLN A 56 14.96 -13.95 1.87
CA GLN A 56 14.40 -12.76 1.20
C GLN A 56 14.27 -12.94 -0.31
N THR A 57 15.27 -13.53 -0.98
CA THR A 57 15.19 -13.83 -2.41
C THR A 57 14.10 -14.87 -2.69
N PHE A 58 14.01 -15.92 -1.88
CA PHE A 58 12.94 -16.91 -1.96
C PHE A 58 11.56 -16.27 -1.72
N GLY A 59 11.44 -15.39 -0.73
CA GLY A 59 10.21 -14.65 -0.46
C GLY A 59 9.81 -13.77 -1.64
N ILE A 60 10.74 -13.08 -2.28
CA ILE A 60 10.49 -12.30 -3.49
C ILE A 60 10.03 -13.18 -4.65
N THR A 61 10.68 -14.32 -4.89
CA THR A 61 10.37 -15.19 -6.05
C THR A 61 9.09 -15.99 -5.85
N SER A 62 8.78 -16.38 -4.62
CA SER A 62 7.57 -17.16 -4.28
C SER A 62 6.40 -16.30 -3.80
N GLY A 63 6.62 -15.02 -3.51
CA GLY A 63 5.62 -14.10 -2.96
C GLY A 63 5.27 -14.37 -1.48
N THR A 64 6.17 -14.97 -0.69
CA THR A 64 5.94 -15.31 0.73
C THR A 64 6.61 -14.29 1.68
N SER A 65 6.39 -14.44 3.00
CA SER A 65 7.12 -13.71 4.05
C SER A 65 7.01 -12.18 3.92
N ASN A 66 5.80 -11.68 3.65
CA ASN A 66 5.53 -10.25 3.38
C ASN A 66 6.32 -9.68 2.16
N CYS A 67 6.85 -10.53 1.29
CA CYS A 67 7.40 -10.14 -0.02
C CYS A 67 6.38 -10.28 -1.17
N GLY A 68 5.13 -10.67 -0.89
CA GLY A 68 4.04 -10.70 -1.86
C GLY A 68 3.24 -9.39 -1.93
N ASP A 69 3.21 -8.64 -0.83
CA ASP A 69 2.27 -7.52 -0.61
C ASP A 69 2.78 -6.17 -1.11
N HIS A 70 3.91 -6.14 -1.83
CA HIS A 70 4.51 -4.92 -2.38
C HIS A 70 3.53 -4.10 -3.24
N GLY A 71 2.66 -4.79 -3.99
CA GLY A 71 1.60 -4.13 -4.76
C GLY A 71 0.53 -3.52 -3.86
N LEU A 72 0.18 -4.18 -2.76
CA LEU A 72 -0.94 -3.80 -1.91
C LEU A 72 -0.63 -2.54 -1.08
N VAL A 73 0.56 -2.48 -0.48
CA VAL A 73 1.03 -1.29 0.26
C VAL A 73 1.20 -0.09 -0.65
N LYS A 74 1.62 -0.31 -1.90
CA LYS A 74 1.73 0.76 -2.89
C LYS A 74 0.35 1.30 -3.28
N THR A 75 -0.62 0.42 -3.55
CA THR A 75 -2.00 0.82 -3.91
C THR A 75 -2.74 1.49 -2.77
N SER A 76 -2.56 1.04 -1.51
CA SER A 76 -3.13 1.75 -0.35
C SER A 76 -2.55 3.15 -0.20
N LYS A 77 -1.23 3.29 -0.37
CA LYS A 77 -0.59 4.61 -0.30
C LYS A 77 -1.00 5.53 -1.44
N GLU A 78 -1.16 4.99 -2.64
CA GLU A 78 -1.63 5.74 -3.80
C GLU A 78 -3.04 6.30 -3.58
N ARG A 79 -3.97 5.50 -3.05
CA ARG A 79 -5.32 5.95 -2.68
C ARG A 79 -5.29 7.05 -1.62
N GLU A 80 -4.46 6.90 -0.58
CA GLU A 80 -4.31 7.89 0.48
C GLU A 80 -3.78 9.22 -0.07
N VAL A 81 -2.74 9.18 -0.90
CA VAL A 81 -2.17 10.38 -1.55
C VAL A 81 -3.22 11.03 -2.45
N PHE A 82 -3.90 10.26 -3.30
CA PHE A 82 -4.95 10.78 -4.17
C PHE A 82 -6.07 11.46 -3.38
N ALA A 83 -6.58 10.80 -2.33
CA ALA A 83 -7.66 11.32 -1.49
C ALA A 83 -7.22 12.53 -0.67
N LYS A 84 -5.92 12.68 -0.37
CA LYS A 84 -5.37 13.86 0.29
C LYS A 84 -5.26 15.05 -0.65
N GLU A 85 -4.67 14.86 -1.83
CA GLU A 85 -4.47 15.93 -2.81
C GLU A 85 -5.80 16.46 -3.37
N ASN A 86 -6.82 15.59 -3.47
CA ASN A 86 -8.13 15.94 -4.02
C ASN A 86 -9.24 16.05 -2.97
N TYR A 87 -8.91 16.12 -1.68
CA TYR A 87 -9.86 15.95 -0.57
C TYR A 87 -11.12 16.82 -0.71
N THR A 88 -10.96 18.13 -0.92
CA THR A 88 -12.09 19.08 -1.00
C THR A 88 -13.04 18.74 -2.15
N SER A 89 -12.50 18.46 -3.34
CA SER A 89 -13.30 18.09 -4.51
C SER A 89 -13.94 16.72 -4.31
N LEU A 90 -13.18 15.77 -3.76
CA LEU A 90 -13.65 14.43 -3.47
C LEU A 90 -14.84 14.45 -2.51
N VAL A 91 -14.73 15.12 -1.36
CA VAL A 91 -15.83 15.22 -0.38
C VAL A 91 -17.09 15.84 -1.01
N LYS A 92 -16.94 16.90 -1.82
CA LYS A 92 -18.06 17.50 -2.54
C LYS A 92 -18.72 16.51 -3.50
N GLU A 93 -17.95 15.79 -4.29
CA GLU A 93 -18.44 14.81 -5.25
C GLU A 93 -19.06 13.58 -4.56
N MET A 94 -18.51 13.17 -3.40
CA MET A 94 -19.08 12.13 -2.54
C MET A 94 -20.48 12.53 -2.06
N ALA A 95 -20.68 13.77 -1.61
CA ALA A 95 -22.00 14.28 -1.24
C ALA A 95 -22.97 14.35 -2.44
N GLN A 96 -22.45 14.54 -3.65
CA GLN A 96 -23.24 14.55 -4.89
C GLN A 96 -23.52 13.14 -5.45
N GLY A 97 -22.79 12.12 -4.99
CA GLY A 97 -22.84 10.75 -5.51
C GLY A 97 -22.26 10.57 -6.91
N LYS A 98 -21.59 11.58 -7.45
CA LYS A 98 -20.99 11.57 -8.79
C LYS A 98 -19.89 12.61 -8.90
N GLY A 99 -18.91 12.33 -9.76
CA GLY A 99 -17.83 13.25 -10.07
C GLY A 99 -16.57 12.54 -10.55
N GLU A 100 -15.66 13.30 -11.12
CA GLU A 100 -14.42 12.78 -11.70
C GLU A 100 -13.49 12.20 -10.63
N ASN A 101 -13.30 12.89 -9.52
CA ASN A 101 -12.47 12.42 -8.41
C ASN A 101 -13.10 11.20 -7.73
N LEU A 102 -14.44 11.17 -7.60
CA LEU A 102 -15.15 10.03 -7.03
C LEU A 102 -15.01 8.77 -7.89
N TYR A 103 -15.16 8.89 -9.21
CA TYR A 103 -14.98 7.77 -10.13
C TYR A 103 -13.52 7.37 -10.31
N THR A 104 -12.60 8.33 -10.20
CA THR A 104 -11.16 8.04 -10.13
C THR A 104 -10.85 7.23 -8.87
N LEU A 105 -11.42 7.60 -7.72
CA LEU A 105 -11.28 6.81 -6.50
C LEU A 105 -11.82 5.39 -6.68
N ALA A 106 -13.00 5.22 -7.29
CA ALA A 106 -13.53 3.90 -7.63
C ALA A 106 -12.59 3.10 -8.55
N SER A 107 -11.96 3.76 -9.52
CA SER A 107 -10.93 3.16 -10.39
C SER A 107 -9.70 2.72 -9.60
N LEU A 108 -9.28 3.48 -8.59
CA LEU A 108 -8.15 3.12 -7.71
C LEU A 108 -8.49 1.93 -6.80
N TYR A 109 -9.77 1.73 -6.49
CA TYR A 109 -10.30 0.49 -5.89
C TYR A 109 -10.52 -0.63 -6.92
N GLN A 110 -10.08 -0.44 -8.17
CA GLN A 110 -10.24 -1.38 -9.28
C GLN A 110 -11.70 -1.83 -9.48
N CYS A 111 -12.64 -0.94 -9.16
CA CYS A 111 -14.05 -1.17 -9.43
C CYS A 111 -14.29 -1.28 -10.93
N SER A 112 -15.16 -2.20 -11.37
CA SER A 112 -15.65 -2.20 -12.75
C SER A 112 -16.34 -0.86 -13.08
N ALA A 113 -16.11 -0.31 -14.27
CA ALA A 113 -16.76 0.94 -14.72
C ALA A 113 -18.30 0.87 -14.65
N ALA A 114 -18.89 -0.31 -14.85
CA ALA A 114 -20.33 -0.52 -14.71
C ALA A 114 -20.84 -0.32 -13.27
N SER A 115 -19.96 -0.39 -12.28
CA SER A 115 -20.28 -0.21 -10.86
C SER A 115 -20.03 1.21 -10.33
N TYR A 116 -19.57 2.15 -11.16
CA TYR A 116 -19.26 3.52 -10.71
C TYR A 116 -20.49 4.29 -10.21
N GLN A 117 -21.64 4.10 -10.86
CA GLN A 117 -22.89 4.70 -10.41
C GLN A 117 -23.32 4.12 -9.05
N GLU A 118 -23.18 2.81 -8.87
CA GLU A 118 -23.51 2.13 -7.61
C GLU A 118 -22.56 2.58 -6.49
N PHE A 119 -21.26 2.68 -6.79
CA PHE A 119 -20.24 3.20 -5.89
C PHE A 119 -20.60 4.62 -5.42
N GLY A 120 -20.92 5.51 -6.37
CA GLY A 120 -21.30 6.87 -6.04
C GLY A 120 -22.58 6.96 -5.21
N SER A 121 -23.58 6.12 -5.53
CA SER A 121 -24.84 6.06 -4.79
C SER A 121 -24.63 5.58 -3.34
N MET A 122 -23.81 4.55 -3.14
CA MET A 122 -23.45 4.04 -1.82
C MET A 122 -22.71 5.11 -1.00
N VAL A 123 -21.72 5.75 -1.60
CA VAL A 123 -20.91 6.79 -0.96
C VAL A 123 -21.77 7.99 -0.55
N GLN A 124 -22.68 8.43 -1.41
CA GLN A 124 -23.63 9.50 -1.08
C GLN A 124 -24.57 9.09 0.06
N ALA A 125 -25.16 7.90 -0.02
CA ALA A 125 -26.08 7.40 1.01
C ALA A 125 -25.41 7.24 2.38
N LYS A 126 -24.08 7.05 2.40
CA LYS A 126 -23.27 6.89 3.61
C LYS A 126 -22.43 8.12 3.93
N PHE A 127 -22.63 9.24 3.24
CA PHE A 127 -21.77 10.42 3.36
C PHE A 127 -21.54 10.85 4.81
N ASP A 128 -22.61 10.97 5.60
CA ASP A 128 -22.54 11.37 7.02
C ASP A 128 -21.77 10.37 7.92
N ASN A 129 -21.62 9.12 7.48
CA ASN A 129 -20.82 8.10 8.17
C ASN A 129 -19.35 8.09 7.69
N LEU A 130 -19.09 8.58 6.47
CA LEU A 130 -17.76 8.66 5.86
C LEU A 130 -17.03 9.95 6.24
N VAL A 131 -17.77 11.05 6.35
CA VAL A 131 -17.27 12.39 6.70
C VAL A 131 -17.99 12.84 7.96
N VAL A 132 -17.44 12.47 9.12
CA VAL A 132 -18.06 12.71 10.43
C VAL A 132 -17.91 14.17 10.86
N SER A 133 -16.85 14.84 10.41
CA SER A 133 -16.62 16.26 10.66
C SER A 133 -15.67 16.87 9.63
N ASP A 134 -15.52 18.19 9.66
CA ASP A 134 -14.55 18.93 8.84
C ASP A 134 -13.08 18.56 9.17
N GLN A 135 -12.84 17.78 10.23
CA GLN A 135 -11.52 17.29 10.64
C GLN A 135 -11.26 15.83 10.20
N THR A 136 -12.22 15.16 9.55
CA THR A 136 -12.04 13.78 9.08
C THR A 136 -10.86 13.71 8.11
N THR A 137 -9.85 12.91 8.44
CA THR A 137 -8.65 12.78 7.60
C THR A 137 -8.92 11.90 6.38
N SER A 138 -8.12 12.04 5.31
CA SER A 138 -8.21 11.15 4.14
C SER A 138 -8.03 9.67 4.52
N ALA A 139 -7.14 9.37 5.46
CA ALA A 139 -6.93 8.00 5.95
C ALA A 139 -8.17 7.46 6.70
N GLU A 140 -8.78 8.28 7.55
CA GLU A 140 -10.02 7.90 8.26
C GLU A 140 -11.18 7.69 7.28
N LEU A 141 -11.35 8.60 6.33
CA LEU A 141 -12.37 8.51 5.28
C LEU A 141 -12.23 7.21 4.47
N LEU A 142 -11.02 6.89 4.01
CA LEU A 142 -10.77 5.66 3.23
C LEU A 142 -11.01 4.40 4.07
N SER A 143 -10.62 4.41 5.35
CA SER A 143 -10.89 3.30 6.26
C SER A 143 -12.39 3.04 6.45
N LYS A 144 -13.19 4.11 6.62
CA LYS A 144 -14.65 3.99 6.71
C LYS A 144 -15.27 3.53 5.39
N LEU A 145 -14.76 4.04 4.28
CA LEU A 145 -15.21 3.66 2.94
C LEU A 145 -15.01 2.17 2.68
N GLU A 146 -13.86 1.63 3.06
CA GLU A 146 -13.51 0.21 2.90
C GLU A 146 -14.43 -0.72 3.71
N ASP A 147 -14.80 -0.31 4.92
CA ASP A 147 -15.80 -1.02 5.73
C ASP A 147 -17.16 -1.06 5.02
N GLN A 148 -17.59 0.05 4.41
CA GLN A 148 -18.85 0.09 3.66
C GLN A 148 -18.78 -0.74 2.37
N LEU A 149 -17.66 -0.67 1.64
CA LEU A 149 -17.45 -1.45 0.42
C LEU A 149 -17.49 -2.96 0.68
N THR A 150 -16.87 -3.42 1.77
CA THR A 150 -16.82 -4.84 2.15
C THR A 150 -18.21 -5.39 2.50
N ARG A 151 -19.08 -4.54 3.05
CA ARG A 151 -20.47 -4.89 3.40
C ARG A 151 -21.43 -4.81 2.23
N HIS A 152 -21.02 -4.22 1.11
CA HIS A 152 -21.91 -3.96 -0.02
C HIS A 152 -21.97 -5.16 -0.99
N PRO A 153 -23.15 -5.75 -1.23
CA PRO A 153 -23.28 -7.05 -1.92
C PRO A 153 -22.75 -7.06 -3.36
N THR A 154 -22.84 -5.91 -4.05
CA THR A 154 -22.39 -5.73 -5.43
C THR A 154 -20.94 -5.24 -5.49
N LEU A 155 -20.57 -4.27 -4.64
CA LEU A 155 -19.27 -3.59 -4.72
C LEU A 155 -18.15 -4.45 -4.14
N ALA A 156 -18.45 -5.31 -3.16
CA ALA A 156 -17.52 -6.29 -2.63
C ALA A 156 -17.00 -7.28 -3.67
N LYS A 157 -17.73 -7.45 -4.78
CA LYS A 157 -17.35 -8.34 -5.89
C LYS A 157 -16.78 -7.59 -7.07
N SER A 158 -17.19 -6.32 -7.26
CA SER A 158 -16.80 -5.53 -8.42
C SER A 158 -15.54 -4.70 -8.20
N CYS A 159 -15.14 -4.49 -6.95
CA CYS A 159 -13.95 -3.74 -6.54
C CYS A 159 -12.94 -4.67 -5.83
N ASP A 160 -11.64 -4.41 -5.99
CA ASP A 160 -10.60 -5.13 -5.26
C ASP A 160 -10.32 -4.46 -3.90
N ILE A 161 -11.06 -4.92 -2.89
CA ILE A 161 -10.98 -4.41 -1.51
C ILE A 161 -9.96 -5.22 -0.68
N LYS A 162 -9.48 -6.37 -1.18
CA LYS A 162 -8.49 -7.21 -0.45
C LYS A 162 -7.17 -6.48 -0.24
N VAL A 163 -6.93 -5.42 -1.01
CA VAL A 163 -5.79 -4.50 -0.89
C VAL A 163 -5.77 -3.72 0.43
N SER A 164 -6.90 -3.59 1.14
CA SER A 164 -7.00 -2.74 2.34
C SER A 164 -7.16 -3.50 3.66
N ALA A 165 -7.45 -4.80 3.63
CA ALA A 165 -7.90 -5.56 4.79
C ALA A 165 -6.76 -6.17 5.65
N LEU A 166 -5.49 -5.84 5.37
CA LEU A 166 -4.34 -6.35 6.12
C LEU A 166 -3.61 -5.21 6.82
N ASN A 167 -4.20 -4.75 7.93
CA ASN A 167 -3.49 -4.14 9.05
C ASN A 167 -3.56 -5.11 10.24
#